data_AF-A0A2N2PQY3-F1
#
_entry.id   AF-A0A2N2PQY3-F1
#
_cell.length_a   1.000
_cell.length_b   1.000
_cell.length_c   1.000
_cell.angle_alpha   90.00
_cell.angle_beta   90.00
_cell.angle_gamma   90.00
#
_symmetry.space_group_name_H-M   'P 1'
#
loop_
_entity.id
_entity.type
_entity.pdbx_description
1 polymer ?
#
loop_
_entity_poly.entity_id
_entity_poly.type
_entity_poly.pdbx_seq_one_letter_code
_entity_poly.pdbx_strand_id
1 'polypeptide(L)' 'MLTRTDRRVAREFRRLDVFIEVENVTAELRRRISEIAWEVGFDADRVISTVVTTREQLEHGAMGANPLILNIEREGIHP' A
#
# COMPACT_ATOMS: atom_id res chain seq x y z
N MET A 1 9.16 17.47 21.17
CA MET A 1 9.93 18.39 20.31
C MET A 1 10.82 17.54 19.41
N LEU A 2 10.30 17.09 18.27
CA LEU A 2 11.04 16.21 17.36
C LEU A 2 12.01 17.06 16.55
N THR A 3 13.31 16.82 16.73
CA THR A 3 14.38 17.57 16.07
C THR A 3 14.62 17.04 14.65
N ARG A 4 15.19 17.93 13.84
CA ARG A 4 15.25 17.97 12.37
C ARG A 4 16.09 16.85 11.71
N THR A 5 16.25 15.68 12.34
CA THR A 5 17.20 14.61 11.97
C THR A 5 16.53 13.36 11.38
N ASP A 6 15.20 13.25 11.34
CA ASP A 6 14.53 12.09 10.72
C ASP A 6 14.59 12.04 9.18
N ARG A 7 15.17 13.05 8.53
CA ARG A 7 15.27 13.12 7.06
C ARG A 7 16.49 12.44 6.45
N ARG A 8 17.35 11.78 7.24
CA ARG A 8 18.65 11.26 6.74
C ARG A 8 18.94 9.79 7.00
N VAL A 9 17.91 8.97 7.15
CA VAL A 9 18.04 7.51 7.02
C VAL A 9 17.19 7.03 5.85
N ALA A 10 17.52 7.51 4.65
CA ALA A 10 17.31 6.73 3.44
C ALA A 10 18.37 5.61 3.41
N ARG A 11 18.35 4.72 4.41
CA ARG A 11 18.84 3.35 4.20
C ARG A 11 17.96 2.76 3.12
N GLU A 12 18.49 1.88 2.28
CA GLU A 12 17.71 1.06 1.35
C GLU A 12 16.70 0.21 2.12
N PHE A 13 15.60 0.80 2.59
CA PHE A 13 14.46 0.03 3.04
C PHE A 13 13.95 -0.69 1.80
N ARG A 14 13.95 -2.02 1.83
CA ARG A 14 13.34 -2.84 0.79
C ARG A 14 11.83 -2.58 0.81
N ARG A 15 11.41 -1.55 0.07
CA ARG A 15 10.01 -1.16 -0.07
C ARG A 15 9.22 -2.35 -0.60
N LEU A 16 8.05 -2.56 -0.02
CA LEU A 16 7.08 -3.52 -0.47
C LEU A 16 5.79 -2.76 -0.71
N ASP A 17 5.37 -2.72 -1.97
CA ASP A 17 4.07 -2.18 -2.34
C ASP A 17 3.05 -3.32 -2.33
N VAL A 18 1.99 -3.17 -1.53
CA VAL A 18 0.91 -4.14 -1.40
C VAL A 18 -0.36 -3.53 -1.98
N PHE A 19 -0.88 -4.18 -3.01
CA PHE A 19 -2.17 -3.84 -3.58
C PHE A 19 -3.26 -4.67 -2.90
N ILE A 20 -4.32 -4.00 -2.45
CA ILE A 20 -5.41 -4.63 -1.70
C ILE A 20 -6.72 -4.22 -2.34
N GLU A 21 -7.40 -5.21 -2.91
CA GLU A 21 -8.79 -5.06 -3.33
C GLU A 21 -9.71 -5.46 -2.19
N VAL A 22 -10.68 -4.60 -1.86
CA VAL A 22 -11.74 -4.87 -0.89
C VAL A 22 -13.10 -4.62 -1.53
N GLU A 23 -14.15 -5.27 -1.04
CA GLU A 23 -15.51 -5.05 -1.57
C GLU A 23 -15.96 -3.60 -1.36
N ASN A 24 -15.74 -3.07 -0.15
CA ASN A 24 -16.09 -1.70 0.24
C ASN A 24 -14.93 -1.06 1.01
N VAL A 25 -14.66 0.22 0.75
CA VAL A 25 -13.57 0.93 1.42
C VAL A 25 -14.08 2.14 2.20
N THR A 26 -13.83 2.14 3.52
CA THR A 26 -14.12 3.27 4.41
C THR A 26 -12.82 3.93 4.87
N ALA A 27 -12.90 5.17 5.39
CA ALA A 27 -11.75 5.83 5.98
C ALA A 27 -11.19 5.05 7.18
N GLU A 28 -12.05 4.43 7.99
CA GLU A 28 -11.64 3.59 9.11
C GLU A 28 -10.89 2.34 8.63
N LEU A 29 -11.40 1.65 7.61
CA LEU A 29 -10.74 0.48 7.04
C LEU A 29 -9.36 0.85 6.48
N ARG A 30 -9.26 1.96 5.73
CA ARG A 30 -7.97 2.46 5.24
C ARG A 30 -6.99 2.73 6.37
N ARG A 31 -7.45 3.37 7.46
CA ARG A 31 -6.60 3.61 8.64
C ARG A 31 -6.10 2.32 9.25
N ARG A 32 -6.99 1.33 9.47
CA ARG A 32 -6.62 0.03 10.03
C ARG A 32 -5.62 -0.71 9.15
N ILE A 33 -5.80 -0.69 7.83
CA ILE A 33 -4.85 -1.28 6.88
C ILE A 33 -3.47 -0.61 7.01
N SER A 34 -3.42 0.72 7.09
CA SER A 34 -2.16 1.44 7.24
C SER A 34 -1.47 1.15 8.58
N GLU A 35 -2.24 1.03 9.67
CA GLU A 35 -1.73 0.67 11.00
C GLU A 35 -1.10 -0.73 10.99
N ILE A 36 -1.81 -1.71 10.42
CA ILE A 36 -1.30 -3.09 10.29
C ILE A 36 -0.05 -3.13 9.39
N ALA A 37 -0.08 -2.43 8.24
CA ALA A 37 1.07 -2.38 7.33
C ALA A 37 2.31 -1.78 8.00
N TRP A 38 2.11 -0.80 8.88
CA TRP A 38 3.18 -0.22 9.67
C TRP A 38 3.76 -1.22 10.67
N GLU A 39 2.91 -1.87 11.48
CA GLU A 39 3.34 -2.86 12.48
C GLU A 39 4.09 -4.02 11.83
N VAL A 40 3.50 -4.62 10.80
CA VAL A 40 4.11 -5.75 10.06
C VAL A 40 5.40 -5.32 9.36
N GLY A 41 5.42 -4.12 8.77
CA GLY A 41 6.62 -3.58 8.12
C GLY A 41 7.76 -3.39 9.11
N PHE A 42 7.45 -2.83 10.29
CA PHE A 42 8.41 -2.64 11.36
C PHE A 42 9.03 -3.97 11.81
N ASP A 43 8.20 -5.00 12.07
CA ASP A 43 8.67 -6.32 12.48
C ASP A 43 9.52 -7.02 11.41
N ALA A 44 9.31 -6.68 10.13
CA ALA A 44 10.00 -7.27 8.99
C ALA A 44 11.21 -6.45 8.48
N ASP A 45 11.61 -5.36 9.17
CA ASP A 45 12.62 -4.39 8.71
C ASP A 45 12.32 -3.85 7.29
N ARG A 46 11.04 -3.62 6.99
CA ARG A 46 10.53 -3.22 5.67
C ARG A 46 9.58 -2.04 5.76
N VAL A 47 9.53 -1.28 4.66
CA VAL A 47 8.51 -0.24 4.48
C VAL A 47 7.41 -0.81 3.60
N ILE A 48 6.22 -1.00 4.16
CA ILE A 48 5.06 -1.49 3.43
C ILE A 48 4.17 -0.30 3.05
N SER A 49 4.02 -0.04 1.75
CA SER A 49 3.04 0.90 1.21
C SER A 49 1.80 0.13 0.77
N THR A 50 0.61 0.68 1.02
CA THR A 50 -0.64 0.05 0.62
C THR A 50 -1.39 0.88 -0.42
N VAL A 51 -1.87 0.22 -1.47
CA VAL A 51 -2.83 0.78 -2.43
C VAL A 51 -4.12 0.01 -2.26
N VAL A 52 -5.11 0.63 -1.60
CA VAL A 52 -6.41 0.02 -1.31
C VAL A 52 -7.45 0.56 -2.28
N THR A 53 -8.16 -0.35 -2.97
CA THR A 53 -9.22 -0.02 -3.92
C THR A 53 -10.39 -1.00 -3.81
N THR A 54 -11.47 -0.73 -4.55
CA THR A 54 -12.62 -1.62 -4.66
C THR A 54 -12.78 -2.15 -6.08
N ARG A 55 -13.51 -3.26 -6.21
CA ARG A 55 -13.90 -3.82 -7.52
C ARG A 55 -14.59 -2.76 -8.39
N GLU A 56 -15.51 -2.00 -7.82
CA GLU A 56 -16.20 -0.90 -8.51
C GLU A 56 -15.22 0.16 -9.04
N GLN A 57 -14.22 0.54 -8.24
CA GLN A 57 -13.20 1.52 -8.66
C GLN A 57 -12.28 0.99 -9.76
N LEU A 58 -12.04 -0.33 -9.79
CA LEU A 58 -11.29 -0.99 -10.84
C LEU A 58 -12.09 -1.09 -12.14
N GLU A 59 -13.36 -1.48 -12.07
CA GLU A 59 -14.16 -1.73 -13.27
C GLU A 59 -14.75 -0.45 -13.88
N HIS A 60 -15.05 0.54 -13.04
CA HIS A 60 -15.81 1.73 -13.44
C HIS A 60 -15.13 3.05 -13.05
N GLY A 61 -14.07 3.00 -12.25
CA GLY A 61 -13.29 4.17 -11.83
C GLY A 61 -11.99 4.35 -12.62
N ALA A 62 -11.29 5.45 -12.33
CA ALA A 62 -9.99 5.76 -12.94
C ALA A 62 -8.87 4.75 -12.60
N MET A 63 -9.10 3.88 -11.61
CA MET A 63 -8.10 2.89 -11.17
C MET A 63 -7.94 1.73 -12.15
N GLY A 64 -8.98 1.34 -12.90
CA GLY A 64 -8.90 0.27 -13.90
C GLY A 64 -7.97 0.57 -15.08
N ALA A 65 -7.88 1.85 -15.45
CA ALA A 65 -7.00 2.29 -16.54
C ALA A 65 -5.58 2.65 -16.05
N ASN A 66 -5.31 2.49 -14.74
CA ASN A 66 -4.03 2.89 -14.19
C ASN A 66 -2.94 1.85 -14.56
N PRO A 67 -1.85 2.26 -15.25
CA PRO A 67 -0.79 1.35 -15.66
C PRO A 67 -0.16 0.56 -14.51
N LEU A 68 -0.16 1.12 -13.30
CA LEU A 68 0.32 0.42 -12.10
C LEU A 68 -0.54 -0.81 -11.81
N ILE A 69 -1.86 -0.69 -11.90
CA ILE A 69 -2.80 -1.77 -11.62
C ILE A 69 -2.69 -2.87 -12.68
N LEU A 70 -2.63 -2.48 -13.96
CA LEU A 70 -2.46 -3.43 -15.07
C LEU A 70 -1.16 -4.24 -14.94
N ASN A 71 -0.09 -3.62 -14.44
CA ASN A 71 1.16 -4.33 -14.18
C ASN A 71 1.04 -5.27 -12.97
N ILE A 72 0.36 -4.85 -11.90
CA ILE A 72 0.10 -5.70 -10.73
C ILE A 72 -0.76 -6.90 -11.11
N GLU A 73 -1.79 -6.74 -11.95
CA GLU A 73 -2.60 -7.87 -12.42
C GLU A 73 -1.81 -8.86 -13.28
N ARG A 74 -0.84 -8.37 -14.07
CA ARG A 74 -0.03 -9.21 -14.95
C ARG A 74 1.13 -9.90 -14.24
N GLU A 75 1.77 -9.22 -13.30
CA GLU A 75 3.09 -9.59 -12.74
C GLU A 75 3.07 -9.75 -11.21
N GLY A 76 1.94 -9.43 -10.57
CA GLY A 76 1.76 -9.53 -9.13
C GLY A 76 1.85 -10.97 -8.64
N ILE A 77 2.25 -11.12 -7.39
CA ILE A 77 2.24 -12.41 -6.70
C ILE A 77 0.89 -12.57 -6.02
N HIS A 78 0.16 -13.62 -6.38
CA HIS A 78 -1.12 -14.00 -5.79
C HIS A 78 -0.93 -15.26 -4.93
N PRO A 79 -1.71 -15.42 -3.84
CA PRO A 79 -1.69 -16.63 -3.02
C PRO A 79 -2.22 -17.88 -3.75
#